data_AF-A0A7C0YUK2-F1
#
_entry.id   AF-A0A7C0YUK2-F1
#
_cell.length_a   1.000
_cell.length_b   1.000
_cell.length_c   1.000
_cell.angle_alpha   90.00
_cell.angle_beta   90.00
_cell.angle_gamma   90.00
#
_symmetry.space_group_name_H-M   'P 1'
#
loop_
_entity.id
_entity.type
_entity.pdbx_description
1 polymer ?
#
loop_
_entity_poly.entity_id
_entity_poly.type
_entity_poly.pdbx_seq_one_letter_code
_entity_poly.pdbx_strand_id
1 'polypeptide(L)'
;MSIGNVNMVKPLPKWLMRRYSLLWVKFKSKEFSHEQATKALSDDERIVSVILSVLKKAGWLERRLDPEDARKRLYKLKSPEEVVKEIAKGVKK
;
A
#
# COMPACT_ATOMS: atom_id res chain seq x y z
N MET A 1 21.66 -9.99 -2.98
CA MET A 1 20.66 -10.77 -2.20
C MET A 1 19.48 -9.88 -1.84
N SER A 2 18.40 -9.98 -2.61
CA SER A 2 16.98 -9.78 -2.23
C SER A 2 16.21 -9.71 -3.54
N ILE A 3 15.53 -10.81 -3.86
CA ILE A 3 14.63 -10.91 -4.99
C ILE A 3 13.43 -10.02 -4.62
N GLY A 4 13.47 -8.76 -5.03
CA GLY A 4 12.31 -7.88 -4.92
C GLY A 4 11.20 -8.51 -5.77
N ASN A 5 10.25 -9.18 -5.13
CA ASN A 5 9.10 -9.78 -5.80
C ASN A 5 8.51 -8.78 -6.78
N VAL A 6 8.63 -9.07 -8.08
CA VAL A 6 7.96 -8.35 -9.17
C VAL A 6 6.48 -8.74 -9.09
N ASN A 7 5.78 -8.19 -8.10
CA ASN A 7 4.39 -8.57 -7.86
C ASN A 7 3.50 -7.88 -8.90
N MET A 8 2.97 -8.69 -9.81
CA MET A 8 1.84 -8.34 -10.67
C MET A 8 0.73 -7.71 -9.82
N VAL A 9 0.27 -6.51 -10.20
CA VAL A 9 -0.80 -5.81 -9.49
C VAL A 9 -2.09 -6.61 -9.58
N LYS A 10 -2.75 -6.81 -8.43
CA LYS A 10 -3.99 -7.57 -8.32
C LYS A 10 -5.16 -6.68 -7.92
N PRO A 11 -6.38 -6.91 -8.42
CA PRO A 11 -7.57 -6.23 -7.94
C PRO A 11 -7.79 -6.46 -6.43
N LEU A 12 -8.31 -5.44 -5.75
CA LEU A 12 -8.60 -5.53 -4.31
C LEU A 12 -10.05 -5.94 -4.05
N PRO A 13 -10.31 -6.74 -3.01
CA PRO A 13 -11.67 -6.95 -2.53
C PRO A 13 -12.27 -5.64 -2.01
N LYS A 14 -13.60 -5.52 -2.07
CA LYS A 14 -14.35 -4.28 -1.75
C LYS A 14 -13.98 -3.66 -0.40
N TRP A 15 -13.82 -4.48 0.64
CA TRP A 15 -13.49 -4.00 1.98
C TRP A 15 -12.09 -3.37 2.04
N LEU A 16 -11.12 -3.93 1.30
CA LEU A 16 -9.74 -3.43 1.27
C LEU A 16 -9.63 -2.19 0.38
N MET A 17 -10.40 -2.14 -0.71
CA MET A 17 -10.50 -0.94 -1.55
C MET A 17 -11.01 0.26 -0.77
N ARG A 18 -12.01 0.08 0.12
CA ARG A 18 -12.49 1.17 1.00
C ARG A 18 -11.39 1.72 1.90
N ARG A 19 -10.57 0.85 2.51
CA ARG A 19 -9.46 1.25 3.36
C ARG A 19 -8.36 1.94 2.56
N TYR A 20 -8.05 1.43 1.37
CA TYR A 20 -7.17 2.11 0.42
C TYR A 20 -7.67 3.52 0.09
N SER A 21 -8.96 3.70 -0.23
CA SER A 21 -9.53 5.01 -0.53
C SER A 21 -9.37 6.01 0.63
N LEU A 22 -9.57 5.57 1.87
CA LEU A 22 -9.37 6.42 3.05
C LEU A 22 -7.91 6.86 3.19
N LEU A 23 -6.96 5.93 3.02
CA LEU A 23 -5.54 6.27 3.03
C LEU A 23 -5.16 7.18 1.85
N TRP A 24 -5.72 6.94 0.66
CA TRP A 24 -5.44 7.72 -0.55
C TRP A 24 -5.92 9.16 -0.42
N VAL A 25 -7.12 9.40 0.12
CA VAL A 25 -7.63 10.75 0.36
C VAL A 25 -6.69 11.53 1.30
N LYS A 26 -6.12 10.86 2.30
CA LYS A 26 -5.30 11.49 3.33
C LYS A 26 -3.84 11.70 2.91
N PHE A 27 -3.24 10.71 2.27
CA PHE A 27 -1.80 10.70 1.99
C PHE A 27 -1.48 10.88 0.51
N LYS A 28 -2.39 10.51 -0.40
CA LYS A 28 -2.14 10.46 -1.86
C LYS A 28 -0.79 9.76 -2.13
N SER A 29 0.11 10.45 -2.82
CA SER A 29 1.46 9.97 -3.14
C SER A 29 2.52 10.32 -2.08
N LYS A 30 2.13 10.89 -0.93
CA LYS A 30 3.05 11.16 0.18
C LYS A 30 3.32 9.89 0.98
N GLU A 31 4.49 9.86 1.60
CA GLU A 31 4.86 8.79 2.52
C GLU A 31 4.20 8.97 3.88
N PHE A 32 3.92 7.84 4.53
CA PHE A 32 3.35 7.81 5.88
C PHE A 32 3.88 6.64 6.70
N SER A 33 3.87 6.80 8.02
CA SER A 33 4.23 5.76 8.97
C SER A 33 3.05 4.84 9.28
N HIS A 34 3.33 3.69 9.91
CA HIS A 34 2.28 2.80 10.42
C HIS A 34 1.34 3.52 11.40
N GLU A 35 1.89 4.32 12.31
CA GLU A 35 1.12 5.10 13.27
C GLU A 35 0.15 6.08 12.59
N GLN A 36 0.62 6.76 11.53
CA GLN A 36 -0.22 7.65 10.74
C GLN A 36 -1.35 6.89 10.03
N ALA A 37 -1.08 5.69 9.51
CA ALA A 37 -2.10 4.82 8.93
C ALA A 37 -3.16 4.40 9.96
N THR A 38 -2.73 4.05 11.17
CA THR A 38 -3.63 3.68 12.27
C THR A 38 -4.55 4.84 12.65
N LYS A 39 -4.00 6.06 12.78
CA LYS A 39 -4.77 7.28 12.98
C LYS A 39 -5.70 7.61 11.81
N ALA A 40 -5.35 7.23 10.59
CA ALA A 40 -6.17 7.49 9.41
C ALA A 40 -7.37 6.55 9.28
N LEU A 41 -7.18 5.28 9.63
CA LEU A 41 -8.18 4.23 9.49
C LEU A 41 -9.08 4.08 10.72
N SER A 42 -8.66 4.60 11.86
CA SER A 42 -9.34 4.41 13.16
C SER A 42 -9.61 2.93 13.47
N ASP A 43 -8.72 2.06 13.00
CA ASP A 43 -8.75 0.62 13.23
C ASP A 43 -7.67 0.22 14.24
N ASP A 44 -7.77 -1.00 14.78
CA ASP A 44 -6.73 -1.59 15.61
C ASP A 44 -5.39 -1.77 14.85
N GLU A 45 -4.28 -1.59 15.56
CA GLU A 45 -2.92 -1.66 15.00
C GLU A 45 -2.63 -3.00 14.28
N ARG A 46 -3.19 -4.11 14.77
CA ARG A 46 -3.05 -5.43 14.15
C ARG A 46 -3.80 -5.49 12.83
N ILE A 47 -5.02 -4.93 12.78
CA ILE A 47 -5.82 -4.85 11.56
C ILE A 47 -5.12 -3.98 10.52
N VAL A 48 -4.57 -2.84 10.93
CA VAL A 48 -3.82 -1.94 10.04
C VAL A 48 -2.57 -2.62 9.49
N SER A 49 -1.88 -3.41 10.32
CA SER A 49 -0.75 -4.23 9.88
C SER A 49 -1.14 -5.23 8.80
N VAL A 50 -2.31 -5.88 8.94
CA VAL A 50 -2.86 -6.78 7.92
C VAL A 50 -3.19 -6.00 6.64
N ILE A 51 -3.89 -4.86 6.74
CA ILE A 51 -4.25 -4.01 5.59
C ILE A 51 -3.00 -3.63 4.79
N LEU A 52 -1.98 -3.08 5.44
CA LEU A 52 -0.75 -2.64 4.77
C LEU A 52 0.00 -3.82 4.12
N SER A 53 0.04 -4.97 4.80
CA SER A 53 0.66 -6.19 4.28
C SER A 53 -0.07 -6.72 3.04
N VAL A 54 -1.41 -6.73 3.05
CA VAL A 54 -2.21 -7.19 1.90
C VAL A 54 -2.12 -6.21 0.74
N LEU A 55 -2.19 -4.89 0.99
CA LEU A 55 -2.00 -3.87 -0.06
C LEU A 55 -0.62 -4.00 -0.72
N LYS A 56 0.44 -4.21 0.07
CA LYS A 56 1.78 -4.45 -0.45
C LYS A 56 1.84 -5.71 -1.32
N LYS A 57 1.27 -6.82 -0.83
CA LYS A 57 1.23 -8.09 -1.59
C LYS A 57 0.43 -7.97 -2.88
N ALA A 58 -0.59 -7.11 -2.90
CA ALA A 58 -1.40 -6.83 -4.09
C ALA A 58 -0.75 -5.82 -5.06
N GLY A 59 0.38 -5.21 -4.69
CA GLY A 59 1.09 -4.22 -5.52
C GLY A 59 0.56 -2.79 -5.42
N TRP A 60 -0.30 -2.47 -4.44
CA TRP A 60 -0.90 -1.13 -4.28
C TRP A 60 -0.11 -0.22 -3.33
N LEU A 61 0.88 -0.77 -2.64
CA LEU A 61 1.64 -0.11 -1.59
C LEU A 61 3.11 -0.48 -1.67
N GLU A 62 3.95 0.52 -1.66
CA GLU A 62 5.40 0.37 -1.51
C GLU A 62 5.79 0.60 -0.05
N ARG A 63 6.84 -0.11 0.39
CA ARG A 63 7.38 0.02 1.74
C ARG A 63 8.89 0.14 1.66
N ARG A 64 9.43 1.18 2.28
CA ARG A 64 10.87 1.37 2.48
C ARG A 64 11.21 1.56 3.95
N LEU A 65 12.48 1.38 4.28
CA LEU A 65 13.01 1.80 5.58
C LEU A 65 13.15 3.31 5.56
N ASP A 66 12.93 3.93 6.71
CA ASP A 66 13.21 5.34 6.90
C ASP A 66 14.75 5.56 6.83
N PRO A 67 15.22 6.52 6.02
CA PRO A 67 16.65 6.78 5.88
C PRO A 67 17.30 7.35 7.14
N GLU A 68 16.54 7.96 8.04
CA GLU A 68 17.03 8.57 9.28
C GLU A 68 16.92 7.62 10.48
N ASP A 69 15.91 6.73 10.51
CA ASP A 69 15.78 5.69 11.53
C ASP A 69 15.35 4.34 10.92
N ALA A 70 16.30 3.44 10.69
CA ALA A 70 16.06 2.14 10.07
C ALA A 70 15.05 1.23 10.81
N ARG A 71 14.67 1.57 12.06
CA ARG A 71 13.60 0.86 12.77
C ARG A 71 12.21 1.28 12.30
N LYS A 72 12.10 2.45 11.66
CA LYS A 72 10.85 2.98 11.11
C LYS A 72 10.65 2.52 9.67
N ARG A 73 9.39 2.32 9.33
CA ARG A 73 8.94 1.92 8.00
C ARG A 73 8.06 3.00 7.44
N LEU A 74 8.40 3.45 6.24
CA LEU A 74 7.61 4.41 5.48
C LEU A 74 6.87 3.66 4.36
N TYR A 75 5.61 4.03 4.20
CA TYR A 75 4.71 3.45 3.22
C TYR A 75 4.28 4.52 2.22
N LYS A 76 4.17 4.14 0.95
CA LYS A 76 3.68 5.00 -0.13
C LYS A 76 2.64 4.26 -0.95
N LEU A 77 1.50 4.88 -1.19
CA LEU A 77 0.46 4.30 -2.04
C LEU A 77 0.83 4.53 -3.51
N LYS A 78 0.57 3.53 -4.34
CA LYS A 78 0.49 3.74 -5.79
C LYS A 78 -0.82 4.43 -6.13
N SER A 79 -0.79 5.23 -7.20
CA SER A 79 -2.00 5.93 -7.63
C SER A 79 -3.01 4.96 -8.24
N PRO A 80 -4.33 5.22 -8.13
CA PRO A 80 -5.34 4.38 -8.77
C PRO A 80 -5.11 4.26 -10.29
N GLU A 81 -4.69 5.36 -10.93
CA GLU A 81 -4.42 5.40 -12.37
C GLU A 81 -3.23 4.53 -12.76
N GLU A 82 -2.15 4.56 -11.98
CA GLU A 82 -0.97 3.72 -12.19
C GLU A 82 -1.34 2.24 -12.07
N VAL A 83 -2.03 1.89 -10.98
CA VAL A 83 -2.47 0.51 -10.68
C VAL A 83 -3.40 -0.02 -11.77
N VAL A 84 -4.40 0.77 -12.21
CA VAL A 84 -5.32 0.35 -13.28
C VAL A 84 -4.58 0.13 -14.60
N LYS A 85 -3.61 0.99 -14.94
CA LYS A 85 -2.76 0.79 -16.12
C LYS A 85 -1.93 -0.50 -16.01
N GLU A 86 -1.38 -0.80 -14.84
CA GLU A 86 -0.59 -2.03 -14.61
C GLU A 86 -1.47 -3.29 -14.72
N ILE A 87 -2.68 -3.27 -14.15
CA ILE A 87 -3.66 -4.36 -14.32
C ILE A 87 -4.01 -4.54 -15.80
N ALA A 88 -4.32 -3.46 -16.52
CA ALA A 88 -4.68 -3.51 -17.94
C ALA A 88 -3.54 -4.05 -18.82
N LYS A 89 -2.28 -3.76 -18.51
CA LYS A 89 -1.12 -4.33 -19.19
C LYS A 89 -0.98 -5.84 -18.93
N GLY A 90 -1.28 -6.30 -17.72
CA GLY A 90 -1.27 -7.72 -17.38
C GLY A 90 -2.35 -8.56 -18.06
N VAL A 91 -3.42 -7.92 -18.54
CA VAL A 91 -4.53 -8.57 -19.28
C VAL A 91 -4.20 -8.78 -20.76
N LYS A 92 -3.21 -8.08 -21.34
CA LYS A 92 -2.84 -8.17 -22.76
C LYS A 92 -1.97 -9.38 -23.13
N LYS A 93 -2.02 -10.48 -22.36
CA LYS A 93 -1.19 -11.66 -22.59
C LYS A 93 -2.01 -12.87 -23.01
#